data_AF-M5BRH5-F1
#
_entry.id   AF-M5BRH5-F1
#
_cell.length_a   1.000
_cell.length_b   1.000
_cell.length_c   1.000
_cell.angle_alpha   90.00
_cell.angle_beta   90.00
_cell.angle_gamma   90.00
#
_symmetry.space_group_name_H-M   'P 1'
#
loop_
_entity.id
_entity.type
_entity.pdbx_description
1 polymer ?
#
loop_
_entity_poly.entity_id
_entity_poly.type
_entity_poly.pdbx_seq_one_letter_code
_entity_poly.pdbx_strand_id
1 'polypeptide(L)'
;MSWVLIVHCVADAQTFKFKIPSSVPSGQYLLRVEHVALHGASTVGGAQFYISCAQINVTGGGSGNPSKVSIPGAYSATDPSVLINIYWPPVTSYTPPGPAVWSG
;
A
#
# COMPACT_ATOMS: atom_id res chain seq x y z
N MET A 1 16.61 -12.30 -4.62
CA MET A 1 15.88 -11.41 -3.69
C MET A 1 14.67 -10.88 -4.45
N SER A 2 13.46 -11.23 -4.03
CA SER A 2 12.22 -10.75 -4.67
C SER A 2 11.86 -9.39 -4.08
N TRP A 3 11.69 -8.39 -4.93
CA TRP A 3 11.28 -7.04 -4.53
C TRP A 3 9.78 -6.98 -4.26
N VAL A 4 9.33 -6.15 -3.32
CA VAL A 4 7.88 -6.00 -3.04
C VAL A 4 7.34 -4.74 -3.71
N LEU A 5 6.29 -4.87 -4.52
CA LEU A 5 5.54 -3.72 -5.06
C LEU A 5 4.25 -3.57 -4.27
N ILE A 6 4.07 -2.45 -3.57
CA ILE A 6 2.88 -2.20 -2.73
C ILE A 6 1.85 -1.39 -3.50
N VAL A 7 0.61 -1.84 -3.51
CA VAL A 7 -0.54 -1.14 -4.08
C VAL A 7 -1.62 -0.95 -3.01
N HIS A 8 -1.96 0.30 -2.71
CA HIS A 8 -3.05 0.64 -1.79
C HIS A 8 -4.35 0.89 -2.54
N CYS A 9 -5.41 0.20 -2.11
CA CYS A 9 -6.78 0.50 -2.51
C CYS A 9 -7.43 1.44 -1.47
N VAL A 10 -7.90 2.61 -1.90
CA VAL A 10 -8.44 3.69 -1.04
C VAL A 10 -9.94 3.91 -1.28
N ALA A 11 -10.61 2.99 -1.96
CA ALA A 11 -12.05 3.09 -2.27
C ALA A 11 -12.73 1.74 -2.07
N ASP A 12 -14.04 1.75 -1.82
CA ASP A 12 -14.87 0.54 -1.84
C ASP A 12 -15.02 0.05 -3.29
N ALA A 13 -14.00 -0.66 -3.76
CA ALA A 13 -13.88 -1.14 -5.12
C ALA A 13 -13.60 -2.64 -5.11
N GLN A 14 -14.47 -3.41 -5.77
CA GLN A 14 -14.28 -4.85 -5.95
C GLN A 14 -13.13 -5.18 -6.92
N THR A 15 -12.79 -4.22 -7.79
CA THR A 15 -11.69 -4.34 -8.74
C THR A 15 -10.93 -3.03 -8.80
N PHE A 16 -9.60 -3.10 -8.85
CA PHE A 16 -8.74 -1.96 -9.09
C PHE A 16 -7.80 -2.27 -10.25
N LYS A 17 -7.39 -1.23 -10.97
CA LYS A 17 -6.42 -1.31 -12.06
C LYS A 17 -5.28 -0.35 -11.75
N PHE A 18 -4.06 -0.81 -11.97
CA PHE A 18 -2.87 0.02 -11.85
C PHE A 18 -1.93 -0.33 -13.00
N LYS A 19 -0.99 0.57 -13.27
CA LYS A 19 0.09 0.34 -14.24
C LYS A 19 1.38 0.16 -13.47
N ILE A 20 2.17 -0.83 -13.85
CA ILE A 20 3.56 -0.93 -13.41
C ILE A 20 4.33 0.14 -14.19
N PRO A 21 5.01 1.11 -13.51
CA PRO A 21 5.78 2.13 -14.20
C PRO A 21 6.85 1.51 -15.10
N SER A 22 7.05 2.06 -16.29
CA SER A 22 8.03 1.53 -17.25
C SER A 22 9.47 1.64 -16.75
N SER A 23 9.75 2.51 -15.78
CA SER A 23 11.06 2.64 -15.15
C SER A 23 11.35 1.55 -14.11
N VAL A 24 10.37 0.71 -13.72
CA VAL A 24 10.61 -0.43 -12.81
C VAL A 24 11.64 -1.35 -13.44
N PRO A 25 12.73 -1.71 -12.74
CA PRO A 25 13.71 -2.65 -13.29
C PRO A 25 13.09 -4.01 -13.63
N SER A 26 13.54 -4.62 -14.72
CA SER A 26 13.12 -5.98 -15.04
C SER A 26 13.56 -6.97 -13.93
N GLY A 27 12.73 -7.97 -13.64
CA GLY A 27 13.04 -8.99 -12.63
C GLY A 27 11.82 -9.60 -11.96
N GLN A 28 12.08 -10.44 -10.95
CA GLN A 28 11.04 -11.09 -10.13
C GLN A 28 10.62 -10.21 -8.96
N TYR A 29 9.30 -10.00 -8.82
CA TYR A 29 8.69 -9.20 -7.76
C TYR A 29 7.59 -10.00 -7.05
N LEU A 30 7.39 -9.71 -5.78
CA LEU A 30 6.16 -9.98 -5.06
C LEU A 30 5.29 -8.73 -5.13
N LEU A 31 4.24 -8.76 -5.93
CA LEU A 31 3.20 -7.74 -5.89
C LEU A 31 2.37 -7.94 -4.61
N ARG A 32 2.28 -6.93 -3.77
CA ARG A 32 1.48 -6.90 -2.54
C ARG A 32 0.38 -5.86 -2.68
N VAL A 33 -0.86 -6.33 -2.59
CA VAL A 33 -2.07 -5.51 -2.68
C VAL A 33 -2.68 -5.41 -1.30
N GLU A 34 -3.09 -4.20 -0.93
CA GLU A 34 -3.59 -3.92 0.41
C GLU A 34 -4.85 -3.05 0.38
N HIS A 35 -5.84 -3.48 1.16
CA HIS A 35 -7.00 -2.69 1.53
C HIS A 35 -7.03 -2.56 3.05
N VAL A 36 -7.20 -1.33 3.56
CA VAL A 36 -7.27 -1.06 5.00
C VAL A 36 -8.68 -0.63 5.36
N ALA A 37 -9.38 -1.42 6.17
CA ALA A 37 -10.69 -1.05 6.69
C ALA A 37 -10.54 -0.27 8.00
N LEU A 38 -11.17 0.91 8.05
CA LEU A 38 -11.03 1.88 9.13
C LEU A 38 -12.25 1.96 10.05
N HIS A 39 -13.26 1.13 9.86
CA HIS A 39 -14.51 1.19 10.63
C HIS A 39 -14.32 0.95 12.14
N GLY A 40 -13.24 0.26 12.54
CA GLY A 40 -12.82 0.07 13.94
C GLY A 40 -11.57 0.86 14.33
N ALA A 41 -11.02 1.72 13.47
CA ALA A 41 -9.71 2.33 13.62
C ALA A 41 -9.62 3.42 14.72
N SER A 42 -10.69 3.69 15.46
CA SER A 42 -10.69 4.67 16.56
C SER A 42 -9.90 4.22 17.79
N THR A 43 -9.46 2.96 17.82
CA THR A 43 -8.63 2.38 18.89
C THR A 43 -7.39 1.72 18.31
N VAL A 44 -6.30 1.72 19.08
CA VAL A 44 -5.05 1.05 18.67
C VAL A 44 -5.33 -0.43 18.38
N GLY A 45 -4.91 -0.90 17.20
CA GLY A 45 -5.15 -2.27 16.73
C GLY A 45 -6.53 -2.50 16.10
N GLY A 46 -7.37 -1.46 15.98
CA GLY A 46 -8.71 -1.59 15.39
C GLY A 46 -8.77 -1.47 13.86
N ALA A 47 -7.73 -0.93 13.22
CA ALA A 47 -7.61 -0.94 11.75
C ALA A 47 -7.30 -2.35 11.23
N GLN A 48 -7.93 -2.72 10.11
CA GLN A 48 -7.87 -4.07 9.56
C GLN A 48 -7.19 -4.05 8.18
N PHE A 49 -6.08 -4.76 8.05
CA PHE A 49 -5.33 -4.88 6.80
C PHE A 49 -5.70 -6.17 6.06
N TYR A 50 -6.30 -6.04 4.89
CA TYR A 50 -6.58 -7.14 3.96
C TYR A 50 -5.50 -7.18 2.88
N ILE A 51 -4.67 -8.22 2.95
CA ILE A 51 -3.43 -8.30 2.16
C ILE A 51 -3.56 -9.48 1.18
N SER A 52 -3.21 -9.25 -0.08
CA SER A 52 -3.04 -10.30 -1.08
C SER A 52 -1.71 -10.12 -1.80
N CYS A 53 -1.06 -11.23 -2.14
CA CYS A 53 0.23 -11.21 -2.82
C CYS A 53 0.21 -12.05 -4.09
N ALA A 54 0.93 -11.60 -5.12
CA ALA A 54 1.16 -12.34 -6.36
C ALA A 54 2.65 -12.28 -6.73
N GLN A 55 3.20 -13.37 -7.26
CA GLN A 55 4.55 -13.35 -7.83
C GLN A 55 4.45 -12.96 -9.30
N ILE A 56 5.22 -11.95 -9.70
CA ILE A 56 5.23 -11.43 -11.07
C ILE A 56 6.66 -11.37 -11.61
N ASN A 57 6.79 -11.48 -12.93
CA ASN A 57 8.02 -11.20 -13.65
C ASN A 57 7.82 -9.91 -14.46
N VAL A 58 8.56 -8.85 -14.12
CA VAL A 58 8.55 -7.59 -14.88
C VAL A 58 9.58 -7.70 -16.01
N THR A 59 9.14 -7.45 -17.24
CA THR A 59 9.98 -7.49 -18.45
C THR A 59 9.93 -6.16 -19.18
N GLY A 60 11.00 -5.78 -19.87
CA GLY A 60 11.06 -4.50 -20.61
C GLY A 60 11.11 -3.27 -19.71
N GLY A 61 11.54 -3.47 -18.45
CA GLY A 61 11.66 -2.43 -17.43
C GLY A 61 12.87 -1.51 -17.61
N GLY A 62 12.92 -0.44 -16.81
CA GLY A 62 13.97 0.59 -16.85
C GLY A 62 15.04 0.46 -15.76
N SER A 63 15.61 1.59 -15.35
CA SER A 63 16.69 1.67 -14.34
C SER A 63 16.29 2.43 -13.08
N GLY A 64 14.99 2.48 -12.78
CA GLY A 64 14.45 3.14 -11.59
C GLY A 64 14.96 2.51 -10.29
N ASN A 65 15.13 3.32 -9.26
CA ASN A 65 15.55 2.86 -7.94
C ASN A 65 14.58 3.39 -6.88
N PRO A 66 13.36 2.82 -6.77
CA PRO A 66 12.40 3.23 -5.77
C PRO A 66 12.96 3.04 -4.36
N SER A 67 12.62 3.95 -3.45
CA SER A 67 12.86 3.77 -2.02
C SER A 67 12.18 2.50 -1.52
N LYS A 68 12.83 1.81 -0.58
CA LYS A 68 12.40 0.51 -0.08
C LYS A 68 12.03 0.62 1.38
N VAL A 69 11.06 -0.17 1.79
CA VAL A 69 10.62 -0.32 3.18
C VAL A 69 10.66 -1.80 3.56
N SER A 70 10.80 -2.07 4.85
CA SER A 70 10.72 -3.42 5.39
C SER A 70 9.27 -3.78 5.73
N ILE A 71 8.89 -5.02 5.45
CA ILE A 71 7.64 -5.61 5.93
C ILE A 71 8.03 -6.87 6.73
N PRO A 72 7.73 -6.96 8.04
CA PRO A 72 7.08 -5.93 8.87
C PRO A 72 7.97 -4.68 9.08
N GLY A 73 7.34 -3.55 9.40
CA GLY A 73 8.03 -2.28 9.70
C GLY A 73 7.54 -1.06 8.91
N ALA A 74 6.80 -1.26 7.82
CA ALA A 74 6.29 -0.18 6.97
C ALA A 74 5.10 0.60 7.57
N TYR A 75 4.45 0.07 8.61
CA TYR A 75 3.28 0.67 9.26
C TYR A 75 3.42 0.61 10.78
N SER A 76 2.89 1.61 11.47
CA SER A 76 2.69 1.63 12.91
C SER A 76 1.21 1.58 13.26
N ALA A 77 0.87 0.90 14.36
CA ALA A 77 -0.49 0.92 14.92
C ALA A 77 -0.95 2.31 15.39
N THR A 78 0.00 3.25 15.50
CA THR A 78 -0.23 4.65 15.89
C THR A 78 -0.08 5.63 14.73
N ASP A 79 0.11 5.17 13.49
CA ASP A 79 0.13 6.07 12.34
C ASP A 79 -1.20 6.82 12.27
N PRO A 80 -1.22 8.15 11.97
CA PRO A 80 -2.46 8.92 11.95
C PRO A 80 -3.52 8.42 10.97
N SER A 81 -3.12 7.62 9.97
CA SER A 81 -4.01 6.99 8.99
C SER A 81 -4.39 5.55 9.33
N VAL A 82 -3.86 5.01 10.43
CA VAL A 82 -4.15 3.68 11.00
C VAL A 82 -4.92 3.80 12.31
N LEU A 83 -4.60 4.78 13.15
CA LEU A 83 -5.36 5.16 14.34
C LEU A 83 -6.13 6.45 14.02
N ILE A 84 -7.38 6.30 13.59
CA ILE A 84 -8.22 7.41 13.14
C ILE A 84 -9.69 7.17 13.48
N ASN A 85 -10.37 8.20 13.97
CA ASN A 85 -11.83 8.19 14.10
C ASN A 85 -12.45 8.76 12.82
N ILE A 86 -13.07 7.90 12.00
CA ILE A 86 -13.70 8.31 10.74
C ILE A 86 -15.10 8.90 10.92
N TYR A 87 -15.70 8.79 12.11
CA TYR A 87 -17.10 9.15 12.36
C TYR A 87 -17.27 10.60 12.83
N TRP A 88 -16.38 11.11 13.70
CA TRP A 88 -16.49 12.47 14.22
C TRP A 88 -15.14 13.10 14.64
N PRO A 89 -14.80 14.30 14.13
CA PRO A 89 -15.45 14.97 13.00
C PRO A 89 -15.34 14.10 11.72
N PRO A 90 -16.30 14.19 10.77
CA PRO A 90 -16.22 13.43 9.54
C PRO A 90 -14.92 13.73 8.79
N VAL A 91 -14.23 12.67 8.36
CA VAL A 91 -12.95 12.80 7.64
C VAL A 91 -13.23 13.23 6.20
N THR A 92 -12.69 14.39 5.81
CA THR A 92 -12.83 14.93 4.44
C THR A 92 -11.60 14.65 3.57
N SER A 93 -10.47 14.29 4.18
CA SER A 93 -9.24 13.91 3.50
C SER A 93 -8.55 12.76 4.23
N TYR A 94 -8.03 11.82 3.46
CA TYR A 94 -7.33 10.66 4.00
C TYR A 94 -6.04 10.41 3.20
N THR A 95 -4.92 10.40 3.90
CA THR A 95 -3.63 10.00 3.34
C THR A 95 -3.36 8.56 3.76
N PRO A 96 -3.30 7.59 2.85
CA PRO A 96 -3.03 6.20 3.19
C PRO A 96 -1.69 6.03 3.93
N PRO A 97 -1.56 5.04 4.82
CA PRO A 97 -0.31 4.75 5.53
C PRO A 97 0.75 4.19 4.58
N GLY A 98 2.01 4.23 4.99
CA GLY A 98 3.14 3.64 4.26
C GLY A 98 3.98 4.65 3.50
N PRO A 99 4.91 4.17 2.66
CA PRO A 99 5.82 5.04 1.93
C PRO A 99 5.09 5.89 0.89
N ALA A 100 5.72 6.98 0.49
CA ALA A 100 5.25 7.78 -0.63
C ALA A 100 5.12 6.94 -1.91
N VAL A 101 4.07 7.19 -2.69
CA VAL A 101 3.87 6.54 -4.00
C VAL A 101 5.03 6.90 -4.92
N TRP A 102 5.72 5.88 -5.43
CA TRP A 102 6.73 6.05 -6.46
C TRP A 102 6.07 5.97 -7.84
N SER A 103 6.23 7.02 -8.65
CA SER A 103 5.55 7.18 -9.94
C SER A 103 6.38 6.82 -11.16
N GLY A 104 7.68 6.57 -10.98
CA GLY A 104 8.59 6.16 -12.03
C GLY A 104 9.84 7.00 -12.15
#